data_AF-A0A7S2L9H7-F1
#
_entry.id   AF-A0A7S2L9H7-F1
#
_cell.length_a   1.000
_cell.length_b   1.000
_cell.length_c   1.000
_cell.angle_alpha   90.00
_cell.angle_beta   90.00
_cell.angle_gamma   90.00
#
_symmetry.space_group_name_H-M   'P 1'
#
loop_
_entity.id
_entity.type
_entity.pdbx_description
1 polymer ?
#
loop_
_entity_poly.entity_id
_entity_poly.type
_entity_poly.pdbx_seq_one_letter_code
_entity_poly.pdbx_strand_id
1 'polypeptide(L)'
;QKGNDWACRSHQSFVDEAQPIKFWLPVQILASQLPSHVLFTTPKIRPNLQKLVEDKEQKFLSDHSNVAIVGWDALVCGNNQRRDVLRNLMGSLQSASTNPKQFLLLAVNDLQSILDAAREGITIIGSDMARLRSREGIALCFDFACDDSITTKEIDLKDTRFARDFEPILSKCTCLACRPRKTGKAPSFTRAYIHHLIQAKEMLAEILLFTHNLHQLILLFRQLSKAAALDDGNEKK
;
A
#
# COMPACT_ATOMS: atom_id res chain seq x y z
N GLN A 1 16.72 -8.85 -29.74
CA GLN A 1 16.04 -8.65 -28.44
C GLN A 1 16.92 -7.74 -27.60
N LYS A 2 16.56 -6.45 -27.49
CA LYS A 2 17.26 -5.48 -26.65
C LYS A 2 16.36 -5.19 -25.45
N GLY A 3 16.84 -5.50 -24.26
CA GLY A 3 16.18 -5.19 -23.00
C GLY A 3 16.16 -3.69 -22.77
N ASN A 4 15.07 -3.21 -22.17
CA ASN A 4 14.80 -1.81 -21.97
C ASN A 4 15.62 -1.31 -20.77
N ASP A 5 16.72 -0.64 -21.09
CA ASP A 5 17.68 -0.09 -20.16
C ASP A 5 17.17 1.25 -19.60
N TRP A 6 16.24 1.19 -18.66
CA TRP A 6 15.66 2.38 -18.02
C TRP A 6 16.52 2.91 -16.86
N ALA A 7 17.44 2.10 -16.34
CA ALA A 7 18.29 2.45 -15.19
C ALA A 7 19.49 3.34 -15.54
N CYS A 8 19.87 3.45 -16.82
CA CYS A 8 21.14 4.07 -17.21
C CYS A 8 21.00 5.55 -17.67
N ARG A 9 19.78 6.09 -17.78
CA ARG A 9 19.57 7.46 -18.34
C ARG A 9 19.57 8.59 -17.32
N SER A 10 19.68 8.32 -16.02
CA SER A 10 19.64 9.37 -14.98
C SER A 10 21.01 9.98 -14.63
N HIS A 11 22.10 9.58 -15.29
CA HIS A 11 23.46 9.98 -14.88
C HIS A 11 24.20 10.98 -15.79
N GLN A 12 23.59 11.49 -16.86
CA GLN A 12 24.26 12.43 -17.76
C GLN A 12 23.35 13.56 -18.24
N SER A 13 23.07 14.53 -17.37
CA SER A 13 22.88 15.95 -17.74
C SER A 13 22.55 16.77 -16.49
N PHE A 14 23.05 18.00 -16.45
CA PHE A 14 22.92 19.04 -15.40
C PHE A 14 24.03 19.10 -14.35
N VAL A 15 25.17 19.63 -14.82
CA VAL A 15 25.96 20.62 -14.07
C VAL A 15 25.25 21.95 -14.30
N ASP A 16 24.49 22.43 -13.31
CA ASP A 16 24.18 23.85 -13.10
C ASP A 16 23.60 24.00 -11.68
N GLU A 17 24.04 25.05 -10.98
CA GLU A 17 23.71 25.39 -9.59
C GLU A 17 22.22 25.72 -9.39
N ALA A 18 21.37 24.71 -9.35
CA ALA A 18 20.01 24.81 -8.83
C ALA A 18 19.96 24.06 -7.50
N GLN A 19 19.60 24.75 -6.41
CA GLN A 19 19.34 24.07 -5.14
C GLN A 19 18.30 22.96 -5.37
N PRO A 20 18.58 21.70 -5.00
CA PRO A 20 17.66 20.62 -5.27
C PRO A 20 16.41 20.83 -4.41
N ILE A 21 15.28 21.07 -5.07
CA ILE A 21 13.97 21.07 -4.41
C ILE A 21 13.73 19.63 -3.94
N LYS A 22 13.98 19.38 -2.66
CA LYS A 22 13.89 18.05 -2.06
C LYS A 22 12.42 17.68 -1.85
N PHE A 23 11.82 17.03 -2.85
CA PHE A 23 10.38 16.76 -2.85
C PHE A 23 9.96 15.59 -1.93
N TRP A 24 10.81 14.55 -1.77
CA TRP A 24 10.58 13.41 -0.85
C TRP A 24 11.90 12.87 -0.31
N LEU A 25 11.90 12.48 0.97
CA LEU A 25 13.04 11.87 1.60
C LEU A 25 12.87 10.34 1.71
N PRO A 26 13.64 9.52 0.96
CA PRO A 26 13.49 8.07 0.99
C PRO A 26 14.13 7.46 2.24
N VAL A 27 13.38 6.57 2.88
CA VAL A 27 13.73 5.72 4.02
C VAL A 27 13.62 4.27 3.54
N GLN A 28 14.74 3.54 3.47
CA GLN A 28 14.73 2.11 3.13
C GLN A 28 14.72 1.27 4.40
N ILE A 29 13.71 0.40 4.55
CA ILE A 29 13.54 -0.41 5.76
C ILE A 29 14.52 -1.60 5.81
N LEU A 30 15.03 -2.03 4.67
CA LEU A 30 15.93 -3.19 4.52
C LEU A 30 17.35 -2.99 5.08
N ALA A 31 17.70 -1.82 5.62
CA ALA A 31 19.01 -1.57 6.26
C ALA A 31 19.04 -2.13 7.71
N SER A 32 18.95 -3.46 7.82
CA SER A 32 19.06 -4.25 9.06
C SER A 32 18.23 -3.76 10.28
N GLN A 33 16.91 -3.59 10.11
CA GLN A 33 15.90 -3.39 11.18
C GLN A 33 16.09 -2.20 12.16
N LEU A 34 16.87 -1.19 11.79
CA LEU A 34 17.36 -0.10 12.65
C LEU A 34 16.31 0.95 13.09
N PRO A 35 16.59 1.66 14.20
CA PRO A 35 17.18 3.01 14.10
C PRO A 35 18.67 3.02 14.49
N SER A 36 19.50 3.85 13.85
CA SER A 36 20.15 4.92 14.63
C SER A 36 19.98 6.33 14.06
N HIS A 37 19.38 6.47 12.88
CA HIS A 37 18.64 7.67 12.44
C HIS A 37 17.84 7.39 11.16
N VAL A 38 17.29 6.19 11.02
CA VAL A 38 16.41 5.81 9.90
C VAL A 38 17.02 6.16 8.53
N LEU A 39 18.10 5.43 8.22
CA LEU A 39 19.15 5.68 7.23
C LEU A 39 18.70 6.15 5.84
N PHE A 40 19.30 7.28 5.44
CA PHE A 40 19.29 7.89 4.11
C PHE A 40 20.34 7.26 3.19
N THR A 41 20.09 7.27 1.88
CA THR A 41 20.95 6.65 0.87
C THR A 41 22.39 7.18 0.89
N THR A 42 23.36 6.37 1.36
CA THR A 42 24.63 6.00 0.67
C THR A 42 25.46 5.03 1.53
N PRO A 43 26.15 4.03 0.93
CA PRO A 43 26.99 3.09 1.67
C PRO A 43 28.40 3.67 1.90
N LYS A 44 28.75 3.90 3.18
CA LYS A 44 30.09 3.81 3.84
C LYS A 44 30.19 4.85 4.97
N ILE A 45 30.01 4.43 6.23
CA ILE A 45 30.26 5.29 7.40
C ILE A 45 31.44 4.74 8.21
N ARG A 46 32.41 5.61 8.52
CA ARG A 46 33.58 5.36 9.39
C ARG A 46 33.26 5.68 10.86
N PRO A 47 33.94 5.04 11.84
CA PRO A 47 33.53 5.04 13.26
C PRO A 47 33.53 6.40 14.00
N ASN A 48 34.26 7.43 13.55
CA ASN A 48 34.30 8.75 14.23
C ASN A 48 33.21 9.74 13.78
N LEU A 49 32.25 9.32 12.94
CA LEU A 49 31.20 10.21 12.42
C LEU A 49 29.94 10.27 13.30
N GLN A 50 29.71 9.32 14.21
CA GLN A 50 28.42 9.12 14.91
C GLN A 50 27.84 10.40 15.56
N LYS A 51 28.64 11.13 16.32
CA LYS A 51 28.18 12.35 17.02
C LYS A 51 27.87 13.53 16.09
N LEU A 52 28.60 13.64 14.97
CA LEU A 52 28.36 14.64 13.92
C LEU A 52 27.17 14.29 13.02
N VAL A 53 26.86 13.00 12.95
CA VAL A 53 25.71 12.47 12.22
C VAL A 53 24.47 12.76 13.08
N GLU A 54 24.46 12.50 14.39
CA GLU A 54 23.36 12.86 15.32
C GLU A 54 22.88 14.33 15.26
N ASP A 55 23.80 15.31 15.31
CA ASP A 55 23.43 16.73 15.22
C ASP A 55 22.98 17.15 13.79
N LYS A 56 23.52 16.51 12.75
CA LYS A 56 23.10 16.73 11.36
C LYS A 56 21.78 16.01 11.04
N GLU A 57 21.49 14.89 11.71
CA GLU A 57 20.30 14.07 11.54
C GLU A 57 19.04 14.78 12.03
N GLN A 58 19.08 15.36 13.24
CA GLN A 58 17.95 16.12 13.79
C GLN A 58 17.64 17.33 12.90
N LYS A 59 18.67 18.04 12.46
CA LYS A 59 18.52 19.17 11.52
C LYS A 59 18.01 18.74 10.15
N PHE A 60 18.43 17.59 9.66
CA PHE A 60 18.00 17.06 8.37
C PHE A 60 16.54 16.56 8.41
N LEU A 61 16.13 15.90 9.49
CA LEU A 61 14.74 15.48 9.71
C LEU A 61 13.79 16.66 9.94
N SER A 62 14.27 17.77 10.50
CA SER A 62 13.49 19.01 10.63
C SER A 62 13.31 19.74 9.29
N ASP A 63 14.27 19.62 8.36
CA ASP A 63 14.27 20.35 7.09
C ASP A 63 13.33 19.74 6.01
N HIS A 64 12.90 18.48 6.15
CA HIS A 64 12.07 17.82 5.12
C HIS A 64 10.62 17.67 5.57
N SER A 65 9.70 18.21 4.77
CA SER A 65 8.26 18.11 5.00
C SER A 65 7.67 16.76 4.57
N ASN A 66 8.35 15.99 3.72
CA ASN A 66 7.79 14.77 3.13
C ASN A 66 8.75 13.57 3.27
N VAL A 67 8.26 12.44 3.78
CA VAL A 67 9.05 11.23 4.02
C VAL A 67 8.43 10.04 3.26
N ALA A 68 9.27 9.27 2.58
CA ALA A 68 8.86 8.07 1.83
C ALA A 68 9.53 6.82 2.41
N ILE A 69 8.75 5.91 2.96
CA ILE A 69 9.18 4.62 3.49
C ILE A 69 9.06 3.58 2.37
N VAL A 70 10.17 2.89 2.06
CA VAL A 70 10.29 1.97 0.92
C VAL A 70 10.75 0.59 1.38
N GLY A 71 10.16 -0.45 0.78
CA GLY A 71 10.53 -1.84 1.03
C GLY A 71 9.78 -2.45 2.22
N TRP A 72 8.53 -2.02 2.45
CA TRP A 72 7.72 -2.51 3.56
C TRP A 72 7.55 -4.04 3.55
N ASP A 73 7.20 -4.62 2.40
CA ASP A 73 7.05 -6.07 2.27
C ASP A 73 8.34 -6.88 2.47
N ALA A 74 9.51 -6.25 2.37
CA ALA A 74 10.78 -6.93 2.60
C ALA A 74 11.04 -7.20 4.09
N LEU A 75 10.23 -6.64 4.98
CA LEU A 75 10.24 -6.98 6.39
C LEU A 75 9.79 -8.43 6.60
N VAL A 76 10.74 -9.33 6.85
CA VAL A 76 10.45 -10.72 7.22
C VAL A 76 10.15 -10.81 8.72
N CYS A 77 9.05 -10.20 9.15
CA CYS A 77 8.57 -10.25 10.54
C CYS A 77 7.04 -10.34 10.61
N GLY A 78 6.52 -10.76 11.78
CA GLY A 78 5.08 -10.89 12.00
C GLY A 78 4.36 -9.54 12.07
N ASN A 79 3.04 -9.55 11.86
CA ASN A 79 2.22 -8.33 11.79
C ASN A 79 2.33 -7.43 13.03
N ASN A 80 2.41 -8.02 14.23
CA ASN A 80 2.58 -7.24 15.47
C ASN A 80 3.92 -6.50 15.48
N GLN A 81 5.00 -7.17 15.10
CA GLN A 81 6.33 -6.56 15.03
C GLN A 81 6.39 -5.48 13.96
N ARG A 82 5.76 -5.68 12.80
CA ARG A 82 5.62 -4.64 11.76
C ARG A 82 4.91 -3.40 12.31
N ARG A 83 3.80 -3.58 13.02
CA ARG A 83 3.05 -2.48 13.65
C ARG A 83 3.92 -1.70 14.65
N ASP A 84 4.66 -2.40 15.50
CA ASP A 84 5.52 -1.76 16.49
C ASP A 84 6.67 -0.98 15.83
N VAL A 85 7.28 -1.52 14.76
CA VAL A 85 8.28 -0.80 13.95
C VAL A 85 7.70 0.47 13.36
N LEU A 86 6.50 0.40 12.78
CA LEU A 86 5.85 1.56 12.18
C LEU A 86 5.57 2.64 13.22
N ARG A 87 4.98 2.26 14.35
CA ARG A 87 4.64 3.18 15.43
C ARG A 87 5.87 3.89 15.99
N ASN A 88 6.94 3.14 16.26
CA ASN A 88 8.19 3.70 16.78
C ASN A 88 8.83 4.67 15.78
N LEU A 89 8.80 4.31 14.49
CA LEU A 89 9.30 5.17 13.41
C LEU A 89 8.49 6.46 13.33
N MET A 90 7.17 6.38 13.31
CA MET A 90 6.28 7.52 13.21
C MET A 90 6.40 8.45 14.42
N GLY A 91 6.45 7.91 15.65
CA GLY A 91 6.67 8.70 16.86
C GLY A 91 8.00 9.45 16.86
N SER A 92 9.06 8.85 16.30
CA SER A 92 10.37 9.51 16.14
C SER A 92 10.33 10.63 15.09
N LEU A 93 9.61 10.43 13.99
CA LEU A 93 9.54 11.41 12.88
C LEU A 93 8.63 12.60 13.19
N GLN A 94 7.56 12.37 13.96
CA GLN A 94 6.61 13.37 14.40
C GLN A 94 7.20 14.26 15.50
N SER A 95 7.90 13.69 16.49
CA SER A 95 8.55 14.46 17.57
C SER A 95 9.67 15.39 17.06
N ALA A 96 10.29 15.05 15.92
CA ALA A 96 11.39 15.82 15.33
C ALA A 96 10.95 16.99 14.42
N SER A 97 9.65 17.28 14.25
CA SER A 97 9.18 18.29 13.28
C SER A 97 8.24 19.34 13.83
N THR A 98 8.32 20.55 13.26
CA THR A 98 7.45 21.70 13.53
C THR A 98 6.34 21.89 12.47
N ASN A 99 6.36 21.13 11.37
CA ASN A 99 5.45 21.28 10.23
C ASN A 99 4.66 19.99 9.95
N PRO A 100 3.45 20.08 9.35
CA PRO A 100 2.68 18.90 8.97
C PRO A 100 3.44 18.11 7.90
N LYS A 101 3.84 16.88 8.24
CA LYS A 101 4.59 16.00 7.35
C LYS A 101 3.67 15.08 6.55
N GLN A 102 3.93 14.93 5.25
CA GLN A 102 3.31 13.88 4.44
C GLN A 102 4.17 12.62 4.44
N PHE A 103 3.52 11.47 4.60
CA PHE A 103 4.19 10.16 4.64
C PHE A 103 3.69 9.28 3.49
N LEU A 104 4.65 8.73 2.75
CA LEU A 104 4.41 7.75 1.68
C LEU A 104 4.97 6.40 2.14
N LEU A 105 4.17 5.33 2.06
CA LEU A 105 4.62 3.96 2.34
C LEU A 105 4.45 3.09 1.09
N LEU A 106 5.54 2.54 0.57
CA LEU A 106 5.55 1.76 -0.67
C LEU A 106 5.72 0.27 -0.43
N ALA A 107 5.12 -0.51 -1.35
CA ALA A 107 5.12 -1.96 -1.35
C ALA A 107 4.48 -2.53 -0.08
N VAL A 108 3.21 -2.18 0.15
CA VAL A 108 2.37 -2.74 1.21
C VAL A 108 1.41 -3.74 0.61
N ASN A 109 1.70 -5.03 0.76
CA ASN A 109 0.92 -6.10 0.14
C ASN A 109 0.13 -6.99 1.11
N ASP A 110 -0.09 -6.53 2.33
CA ASP A 110 -1.02 -7.15 3.27
C ASP A 110 -1.98 -6.13 3.86
N LEU A 111 -3.21 -6.58 4.09
CA LEU A 111 -4.29 -5.71 4.56
C LEU A 111 -4.00 -5.15 5.96
N GLN A 112 -3.42 -5.95 6.84
CA GLN A 112 -3.17 -5.54 8.23
C GLN A 112 -2.21 -4.34 8.26
N SER A 113 -1.17 -4.37 7.44
CA SER A 113 -0.24 -3.27 7.26
C SER A 113 -0.88 -2.04 6.61
N ILE A 114 -1.84 -2.20 5.69
CA ILE A 114 -2.60 -1.06 5.15
C ILE A 114 -3.39 -0.38 6.27
N LEU A 115 -4.08 -1.17 7.12
CA LEU A 115 -4.85 -0.65 8.24
C LEU A 115 -3.95 0.00 9.30
N ASP A 116 -2.82 -0.64 9.62
CA ASP A 116 -1.85 -0.11 10.59
C ASP A 116 -1.19 1.18 10.06
N ALA A 117 -0.86 1.25 8.76
CA ALA A 117 -0.38 2.47 8.13
C ALA A 117 -1.39 3.62 8.17
N ALA A 118 -2.66 3.33 7.91
CA ALA A 118 -3.72 4.33 8.01
C ALA A 118 -3.89 4.85 9.45
N ARG A 119 -3.81 3.96 10.46
CA ARG A 119 -3.87 4.34 11.88
C ARG A 119 -2.71 5.23 12.32
N GLU A 120 -1.52 4.97 11.82
CA GLU A 120 -0.32 5.76 12.16
C GLU A 120 -0.23 7.08 11.36
N GLY A 121 -1.27 7.44 10.59
CA GLY A 121 -1.37 8.72 9.89
C GLY A 121 -0.60 8.80 8.57
N ILE A 122 -0.35 7.65 7.92
CA ILE A 122 0.32 7.63 6.62
C ILE A 122 -0.61 8.11 5.51
N THR A 123 -0.17 9.12 4.77
CA THR A 123 -1.00 9.82 3.78
C THR A 123 -1.14 9.08 2.46
N ILE A 124 -0.10 8.39 1.99
CA ILE A 124 -0.09 7.70 0.70
C ILE A 124 0.43 6.28 0.90
N ILE A 125 -0.34 5.29 0.44
CA ILE A 125 0.03 3.87 0.55
C ILE A 125 0.09 3.28 -0.86
N GLY A 126 1.29 2.85 -1.27
CA GLY A 126 1.53 2.14 -2.52
C GLY A 126 1.38 0.64 -2.33
N SER A 127 0.36 0.05 -2.96
CA SER A 127 0.01 -1.37 -2.82
C SER A 127 -0.18 -2.05 -4.18
N ASP A 128 0.37 -3.25 -4.30
CA ASP A 128 0.18 -4.18 -5.42
C ASP A 128 -0.86 -5.27 -5.08
N MET A 129 -1.52 -5.21 -3.93
CA MET A 129 -2.43 -6.26 -3.43
C MET A 129 -3.47 -6.68 -4.46
N ALA A 130 -4.12 -5.74 -5.14
CA ALA A 130 -5.14 -6.06 -6.14
C ALA A 130 -4.57 -6.91 -7.28
N ARG A 131 -3.35 -6.61 -7.74
CA ARG A 131 -2.68 -7.36 -8.80
C ARG A 131 -2.27 -8.75 -8.30
N LEU A 132 -1.60 -8.82 -7.15
CA LEU A 132 -1.10 -10.07 -6.58
C LEU A 132 -2.25 -11.06 -6.31
N ARG A 133 -3.30 -10.62 -5.63
CA ARG A 133 -4.47 -11.48 -5.33
C ARG A 133 -5.19 -11.94 -6.57
N SER A 134 -5.30 -11.09 -7.60
CA SER A 134 -5.95 -11.47 -8.86
C SER A 134 -5.20 -12.58 -9.59
N ARG A 135 -3.85 -12.53 -9.60
CA ARG A 135 -2.99 -13.59 -10.16
C ARG A 135 -3.12 -14.90 -9.39
N GLU A 136 -3.34 -14.81 -8.08
CA GLU A 136 -3.53 -15.97 -7.21
C GLU A 136 -4.93 -16.60 -7.36
N GLY A 137 -5.85 -15.98 -8.10
CA GLY A 137 -7.25 -16.42 -8.20
C GLY A 137 -8.12 -15.99 -7.00
N ILE A 138 -7.63 -15.04 -6.21
CA ILE A 138 -8.25 -14.59 -4.96
C ILE A 138 -9.04 -13.30 -5.20
N ALA A 139 -10.28 -13.26 -4.70
CA ALA A 139 -11.09 -12.05 -4.63
C ALA A 139 -11.13 -11.49 -3.21
N LEU A 140 -10.82 -10.21 -3.07
CA LEU A 140 -10.98 -9.42 -1.85
C LEU A 140 -12.46 -9.13 -1.62
N CYS A 141 -12.98 -9.40 -0.45
CA CYS A 141 -14.37 -9.15 -0.07
C CYS A 141 -14.38 -8.38 1.25
N PHE A 142 -14.55 -7.06 1.16
CA PHE A 142 -14.66 -6.20 2.33
C PHE A 142 -16.12 -5.93 2.63
N ASP A 143 -16.51 -6.17 3.88
CA ASP A 143 -17.82 -5.76 4.38
C ASP A 143 -17.68 -4.45 5.16
N PHE A 144 -18.52 -3.49 4.80
CA PHE A 144 -18.58 -2.15 5.37
C PHE A 144 -19.92 -1.91 6.09
N ALA A 145 -20.71 -2.96 6.34
CA ALA A 145 -22.14 -2.83 6.63
C ALA A 145 -22.52 -2.58 8.10
N CYS A 146 -21.71 -2.91 9.11
CA CYS A 146 -22.07 -2.63 10.51
C CYS A 146 -20.89 -2.75 11.48
N ASP A 147 -20.85 -1.82 12.44
CA ASP A 147 -19.82 -1.57 13.47
C ASP A 147 -18.45 -1.11 12.95
N ASP A 148 -17.71 -0.39 13.79
CA ASP A 148 -16.37 0.20 13.55
C ASP A 148 -15.29 -0.84 13.12
N SER A 149 -15.68 -2.08 12.85
CA SER A 149 -14.82 -3.17 12.42
C SER A 149 -15.07 -3.51 10.96
N ILE A 150 -14.06 -3.21 10.12
CA ILE A 150 -14.04 -3.63 8.72
C ILE A 150 -13.83 -5.15 8.67
N THR A 151 -14.88 -5.91 8.34
CA THR A 151 -14.73 -7.36 8.17
C THR A 151 -14.12 -7.64 6.81
N THR A 152 -12.93 -8.23 6.81
CA THR A 152 -12.20 -8.50 5.59
C THR A 152 -12.07 -10.00 5.35
N LYS A 153 -12.58 -10.43 4.21
CA LYS A 153 -12.55 -11.82 3.79
C LYS A 153 -11.89 -11.93 2.42
N GLU A 154 -11.09 -12.97 2.25
CA GLU A 154 -10.59 -13.37 0.94
C GLU A 154 -11.34 -14.63 0.51
N ILE A 155 -11.69 -14.73 -0.78
CA ILE A 155 -12.24 -15.95 -1.36
C ILE A 155 -11.31 -16.45 -2.47
N ASP A 156 -10.91 -17.72 -2.40
CA ASP A 156 -10.14 -18.38 -3.45
C ASP A 156 -11.10 -19.01 -4.47
N LEU A 157 -11.18 -18.43 -5.67
CA LEU A 157 -12.07 -18.92 -6.73
C LEU A 157 -11.53 -20.15 -7.45
N LYS A 158 -10.34 -20.66 -7.09
CA LYS A 158 -9.87 -22.00 -7.53
C LYS A 158 -10.57 -23.12 -6.78
N ASP A 159 -11.16 -22.84 -5.62
CA ASP A 159 -11.86 -23.85 -4.82
C ASP A 159 -13.06 -24.42 -5.60
N THR A 160 -13.18 -25.76 -5.59
CA THR A 160 -14.20 -26.51 -6.33
C THR A 160 -15.61 -26.20 -5.86
N ARG A 161 -15.79 -25.72 -4.62
CA ARG A 161 -17.10 -25.26 -4.13
C ARG A 161 -17.71 -24.16 -4.99
N PHE A 162 -16.89 -23.39 -5.70
CA PHE A 162 -17.35 -22.31 -6.56
C PHE A 162 -17.71 -22.75 -7.98
N ALA A 163 -17.43 -24.00 -8.37
CA ALA A 163 -17.66 -24.50 -9.73
C ALA A 163 -19.14 -24.44 -10.19
N ARG A 164 -20.09 -24.40 -9.25
CA ARG A 164 -21.54 -24.31 -9.51
C ARG A 164 -22.19 -23.14 -8.76
N ASP A 165 -21.41 -22.18 -8.30
CA ASP A 165 -21.90 -20.98 -7.63
C ASP A 165 -22.24 -19.88 -8.66
N PHE A 166 -23.53 -19.67 -8.88
CA PHE A 166 -24.04 -18.71 -9.86
C PHE A 166 -24.20 -17.28 -9.29
N GLU A 167 -23.79 -17.03 -8.06
CA GLU A 167 -23.77 -15.70 -7.48
C GLU A 167 -22.61 -14.86 -8.04
N PRO A 168 -22.71 -13.51 -8.04
CA PRO A 168 -21.56 -12.64 -8.29
C PRO A 168 -20.46 -12.84 -7.23
N ILE A 169 -19.26 -12.34 -7.51
CA ILE A 169 -18.14 -12.37 -6.54
C ILE A 169 -18.60 -11.84 -5.18
N LEU A 170 -19.21 -10.64 -5.17
CA LEU A 170 -19.80 -10.01 -4.00
C LEU A 170 -21.13 -9.32 -4.37
N SER A 171 -22.21 -9.65 -3.67
CA SER A 171 -23.59 -9.25 -4.02
C SER A 171 -23.82 -7.74 -3.99
N LYS A 172 -23.20 -7.00 -3.06
CA LYS A 172 -23.31 -5.54 -2.93
C LYS A 172 -22.26 -4.77 -3.75
N CYS A 173 -21.42 -5.46 -4.52
CA CYS A 173 -20.33 -4.82 -5.28
C CYS A 173 -20.84 -4.26 -6.61
N THR A 174 -20.46 -3.01 -6.91
CA THR A 174 -20.89 -2.30 -8.13
C THR A 174 -19.83 -2.29 -9.24
N CYS A 175 -18.74 -3.05 -9.06
CA CYS A 175 -17.66 -3.14 -10.04
C CYS A 175 -18.14 -3.77 -11.36
N LEU A 176 -17.35 -3.64 -12.42
CA LEU A 176 -17.68 -4.20 -13.74
C LEU A 176 -17.96 -5.71 -13.72
N ALA A 177 -17.24 -6.46 -12.86
CA ALA A 177 -17.38 -7.91 -12.75
C ALA A 177 -18.69 -8.32 -12.03
N CYS A 178 -19.06 -7.59 -10.98
CA CYS A 178 -20.21 -7.91 -10.12
C CYS A 178 -21.52 -7.28 -10.58
N ARG A 179 -21.48 -6.15 -11.31
CA ARG A 179 -22.70 -5.47 -11.76
C ARG A 179 -23.37 -6.22 -12.93
N PRO A 180 -24.69 -6.11 -13.08
CA PRO A 180 -25.39 -6.55 -14.30
C PRO A 180 -24.85 -5.81 -15.54
N ARG A 181 -24.77 -6.51 -16.69
CA ARG A 181 -24.24 -5.91 -17.92
C ARG A 181 -25.29 -5.03 -18.61
N LYS A 182 -24.86 -3.90 -19.17
CA LYS A 182 -25.73 -2.85 -19.74
C LYS A 182 -26.41 -3.23 -21.07
N THR A 183 -25.89 -4.21 -21.79
CA THR A 183 -26.45 -4.69 -23.06
C THR A 183 -27.48 -5.79 -22.80
N GLY A 184 -28.72 -5.40 -22.51
CA GLY A 184 -29.83 -6.32 -22.22
C GLY A 184 -29.89 -6.83 -20.78
N LYS A 185 -30.85 -7.73 -20.49
CA LYS A 185 -31.07 -8.39 -19.17
C LYS A 185 -30.01 -9.47 -18.88
N ALA A 186 -28.74 -9.16 -19.10
CA ALA A 186 -27.65 -10.11 -18.96
C ALA A 186 -27.14 -10.15 -17.49
N PRO A 187 -27.02 -11.33 -16.89
CA PRO A 187 -26.55 -11.46 -15.50
C PRO A 187 -25.09 -11.03 -15.35
N SER A 188 -24.70 -10.72 -14.10
CA SER A 188 -23.31 -10.48 -13.71
C SER A 188 -22.41 -11.68 -14.03
N PHE A 189 -21.10 -11.48 -14.03
CA PHE A 189 -20.18 -12.62 -14.06
C PHE A 189 -20.29 -13.37 -12.74
N THR A 190 -20.48 -14.69 -12.82
CA THR A 190 -20.68 -15.54 -11.65
C THR A 190 -19.36 -16.08 -11.13
N ARG A 191 -19.32 -16.50 -9.86
CA ARG A 191 -18.16 -17.18 -9.28
C ARG A 191 -17.82 -18.47 -10.04
N ALA A 192 -18.82 -19.23 -10.47
CA ALA A 192 -18.65 -20.41 -11.32
C ALA A 192 -18.01 -20.09 -12.66
N TYR A 193 -18.40 -18.98 -13.29
CA TYR A 193 -17.79 -18.56 -14.55
C TYR A 193 -16.32 -18.18 -14.35
N ILE A 194 -16.00 -17.42 -13.31
CA ILE A 194 -14.61 -17.05 -13.02
C ILE A 194 -13.79 -18.29 -12.64
N HIS A 195 -14.32 -19.19 -11.82
CA HIS A 195 -13.69 -20.49 -11.52
C HIS A 195 -13.36 -21.25 -12.80
N HIS A 196 -14.32 -21.37 -13.72
CA HIS A 196 -14.11 -22.01 -15.02
C HIS A 196 -12.98 -21.33 -15.82
N LEU A 197 -12.97 -20.00 -15.92
CA LEU A 197 -11.92 -19.26 -16.61
C LEU A 197 -10.53 -19.49 -15.97
N ILE A 198 -10.45 -19.57 -14.64
CA ILE A 198 -9.20 -19.88 -13.92
C ILE A 198 -8.71 -21.29 -14.29
N GLN A 199 -9.60 -22.28 -14.27
CA GLN A 199 -9.24 -23.66 -14.64
C GLN A 199 -8.84 -23.78 -16.12
N ALA A 200 -9.51 -23.02 -16.99
CA ALA A 200 -9.18 -22.91 -18.42
C ALA A 200 -7.91 -22.10 -18.70
N LYS A 201 -7.31 -21.45 -17.68
CA LYS A 201 -6.14 -20.55 -17.80
C LYS A 201 -6.38 -19.38 -18.74
N GLU A 202 -7.60 -18.88 -18.76
CA GLU A 202 -8.00 -17.73 -19.56
C GLU A 202 -7.66 -16.42 -18.84
N MET A 203 -6.95 -15.52 -19.53
CA MET A 203 -6.52 -14.21 -18.99
C MET A 203 -7.69 -13.34 -18.52
N LEU A 204 -8.90 -13.56 -19.06
CA LEU A 204 -10.11 -12.86 -18.64
C LEU A 204 -10.40 -13.04 -17.14
N ALA A 205 -10.03 -14.19 -16.54
CA ALA A 205 -10.20 -14.41 -15.10
C ALA A 205 -9.45 -13.35 -14.28
N GLU A 206 -8.17 -13.13 -14.60
CA GLU A 206 -7.32 -12.17 -13.90
C GLU A 206 -7.83 -10.73 -14.10
N ILE A 207 -8.29 -10.39 -15.31
CA ILE A 207 -8.85 -9.06 -15.60
C ILE A 207 -10.10 -8.78 -14.77
N LEU A 208 -11.03 -9.75 -14.69
CA LEU A 208 -12.25 -9.62 -13.90
C LEU A 208 -11.94 -9.52 -12.40
N LEU A 209 -11.04 -10.36 -11.90
CA LEU A 209 -10.59 -10.32 -10.52
C LEU A 209 -9.88 -9.02 -10.17
N PHE A 210 -9.00 -8.52 -11.04
CA PHE A 210 -8.30 -7.26 -10.85
C PHE A 210 -9.27 -6.09 -10.78
N THR A 211 -10.25 -6.07 -11.69
CA THR A 211 -11.30 -5.03 -11.69
C THR A 211 -12.11 -5.04 -10.40
N HIS A 212 -12.42 -6.22 -9.86
CA HIS A 212 -13.11 -6.36 -8.58
C HIS A 212 -12.21 -5.95 -7.39
N ASN A 213 -11.01 -6.51 -7.30
CA ASN A 213 -10.07 -6.28 -6.21
C ASN A 213 -9.64 -4.82 -6.10
N LEU A 214 -9.36 -4.17 -7.23
CA LEU A 214 -9.05 -2.75 -7.27
C LEU A 214 -10.23 -1.91 -6.78
N HIS A 215 -11.46 -2.24 -7.20
CA HIS A 215 -12.66 -1.55 -6.72
C HIS A 215 -12.83 -1.67 -5.20
N GLN A 216 -12.59 -2.87 -4.65
CA GLN A 216 -12.66 -3.10 -3.21
C GLN A 216 -11.60 -2.31 -2.43
N LEU A 217 -10.35 -2.28 -2.90
CA LEU A 217 -9.29 -1.47 -2.28
C LEU A 217 -9.62 0.03 -2.34
N ILE A 218 -10.13 0.53 -3.46
CA ILE A 218 -10.57 1.94 -3.56
C ILE A 218 -11.66 2.26 -2.54
N LEU A 219 -12.63 1.35 -2.34
CA LEU A 219 -13.67 1.52 -1.33
C LEU A 219 -13.08 1.51 0.09
N LEU A 220 -12.15 0.59 0.38
CA LEU A 220 -11.44 0.53 1.65
C LEU A 220 -10.75 1.86 1.97
N PHE A 221 -9.92 2.38 1.05
CA PHE A 221 -9.23 3.64 1.26
C PHE A 221 -10.19 4.80 1.44
N ARG A 222 -11.33 4.83 0.73
CA ARG A 222 -12.37 5.85 0.96
C ARG A 222 -12.95 5.79 2.37
N GLN A 223 -13.15 4.60 2.94
CA GLN A 223 -13.65 4.48 4.31
C GLN A 223 -12.59 4.92 5.33
N LEU A 224 -11.33 4.52 5.13
CA LEU A 224 -10.22 4.95 5.98
C LEU A 224 -10.06 6.48 5.98
N SER A 225 -10.12 7.12 4.81
CA SER A 225 -10.06 8.59 4.72
C SER A 225 -11.24 9.28 5.38
N LYS A 226 -12.45 8.68 5.31
CA LYS A 226 -13.63 9.23 6.01
C LYS A 226 -13.51 9.11 7.51
N ALA A 227 -13.02 7.98 8.03
CA ALA A 227 -12.80 7.77 9.45
C ALA A 227 -11.80 8.80 10.00
N ALA A 228 -10.65 8.97 9.33
CA ALA A 228 -9.64 9.96 9.72
C ALA A 228 -10.20 11.40 9.78
N ALA A 229 -11.05 11.79 8.82
CA ALA A 229 -11.66 13.12 8.80
C ALA A 229 -12.67 13.36 9.94
N LEU A 230 -13.29 12.30 10.49
CA LEU A 230 -14.19 12.40 11.63
C LEU A 230 -13.41 12.58 12.94
N ASP A 231 -12.27 11.90 13.08
CA ASP A 231 -11.39 12.02 14.25
C ASP A 231 -10.84 13.45 14.40
N ASP A 232 -10.37 14.06 13.29
CA ASP A 232 -9.90 15.45 13.25
C ASP A 232 -10.97 16.48 13.67
N GLY A 233 -12.24 16.15 13.47
CA GLY A 233 -13.38 17.00 13.83
C GLY A 233 -13.75 16.94 15.31
N ASN A 234 -13.40 15.84 16.00
CA ASN A 234 -13.73 15.61 17.40
C ASN A 234 -12.68 16.21 18.35
N GLU A 235 -11.42 16.34 17.93
CA GLU A 235 -10.36 17.00 18.71
C GLU A 235 -10.48 18.53 18.75
N LYS A 236 -11.26 19.14 17.85
CA LYS A 236 -11.44 20.60 17.75
C LYS A 236 -12.63 21.15 18.54
N LYS A 237 -13.26 20.33 19.38
CA LYS A 237 -14.48 20.67 20.13
C LYS A 237 -14.25 20.54 21.63
#